data_AF-E4Y0R4-F1
#
_entry.id   AF-E4Y0R4-F1
#
_cell.length_a   1.000
_cell.length_b   1.000
_cell.length_c   1.000
_cell.angle_alpha   90.00
_cell.angle_beta   90.00
_cell.angle_gamma   90.00
#
_symmetry.space_group_name_H-M   'P 1'
#
loop_
_entity.id
_entity.type
_entity.pdbx_description
1 polymer ?
#
loop_
_entity_poly.entity_id
_entity_poly.type
_entity_poly.pdbx_seq_one_letter_code
_entity_poly.pdbx_strand_id
1 'polypeptide(L)'
;SLYERIEKAPKLLLSRKLILIWSFQDPIHPCILLEAPADVYCFKFNPINPNLIAGGCINGQIVIWDINEHKERLVQEKAQSKKKTSLFGEKVGPETPIIMWKAVSSIENGHKAAVTQLEWVPAGLQATKNGVRKKRRTKNRFNFSRLQQTA
;
A
#
# COMPACT_ATOMS: atom_id res chain seq x y z
N SER A 1 21.38 23.20 -9.43
CA SER A 1 22.81 22.81 -9.53
C SER A 1 23.00 21.35 -9.09
N LEU A 2 24.08 20.65 -9.48
CA LEU A 2 24.36 19.26 -9.04
C LEU A 2 24.48 19.15 -7.51
N TYR A 3 25.04 20.18 -6.87
CA TYR A 3 25.14 20.30 -5.40
C TYR A 3 23.78 20.38 -4.70
N GLU A 4 22.84 21.12 -5.28
CA GLU A 4 21.47 21.23 -4.77
C GLU A 4 20.71 19.89 -4.81
N ARG A 5 21.03 19.03 -5.79
CA ARG A 5 20.48 17.67 -5.87
C ARG A 5 21.09 16.76 -4.79
N ILE A 6 22.38 16.91 -4.48
CA ILE A 6 23.06 16.14 -3.43
C ILE A 6 22.51 16.51 -2.05
N GLU A 7 22.25 17.78 -1.77
CA GLU A 7 21.67 18.21 -0.49
C GLU A 7 20.21 17.79 -0.31
N LYS A 8 19.43 17.77 -1.42
CA LYS A 8 18.03 17.35 -1.40
C LYS A 8 17.88 15.82 -1.39
N ALA A 9 18.85 15.06 -1.91
CA ALA A 9 18.74 13.60 -2.04
C ALA A 9 18.46 12.88 -0.70
N PRO A 10 19.15 13.16 0.42
CA PRO A 10 18.82 12.56 1.71
C PRO A 10 17.41 12.89 2.19
N LYS A 11 16.96 14.14 1.99
CA LYS A 11 15.60 14.58 2.36
C LYS A 11 14.51 13.90 1.51
N LEU A 12 14.80 13.66 0.23
CA LEU A 12 13.91 12.93 -0.67
C LEU A 12 13.86 11.43 -0.32
N LEU A 13 15.00 10.84 0.02
CA LEU A 13 15.10 9.45 0.49
C LEU A 13 14.42 9.23 1.86
N LEU A 14 14.33 10.27 2.69
CA LEU A 14 13.67 10.22 4.00
C LEU A 14 12.17 10.60 3.94
N SER A 15 11.66 10.98 2.77
CA SER A 15 10.24 11.33 2.63
C SER A 15 9.38 10.07 2.66
N ARG A 16 8.59 9.90 3.72
CA ARG A 16 7.62 8.81 3.81
C ARG A 16 6.58 8.94 2.70
N LYS A 17 6.25 7.82 2.06
CA LYS A 17 5.23 7.76 1.01
C LYS A 17 3.97 7.22 1.62
N LEU A 18 2.97 8.06 1.79
CA LEU A 18 1.77 7.74 2.58
C LEU A 18 0.51 7.77 1.71
N ILE A 19 -0.37 6.78 1.92
CA ILE A 19 -1.76 6.83 1.50
C ILE A 19 -2.61 7.09 2.73
N LEU A 20 -3.44 8.13 2.69
CA LEU A 20 -4.33 8.46 3.80
C LEU A 20 -5.70 7.81 3.57
N ILE A 21 -6.20 7.09 4.57
CA ILE A 21 -7.56 6.55 4.56
C ILE A 21 -8.40 7.39 5.51
N TRP A 22 -9.48 7.94 4.97
CA TRP A 22 -10.38 8.85 5.68
C TRP A 22 -11.75 8.22 5.87
N SER A 23 -12.47 8.73 6.86
CA SER A 23 -13.89 8.48 7.08
C SER A 23 -14.65 9.78 6.85
N PHE A 24 -15.86 9.69 6.28
CA PHE A 24 -16.72 10.88 6.09
C PHE A 24 -17.23 11.44 7.42
N GLN A 25 -17.19 10.64 8.48
CA GLN A 25 -17.61 11.04 9.82
C GLN A 25 -16.61 12.00 10.50
N ASP A 26 -15.32 11.95 10.14
CA ASP A 26 -14.29 12.87 10.62
C ASP A 26 -13.42 13.33 9.43
N PRO A 27 -13.80 14.40 8.73
CA PRO A 27 -13.07 14.91 7.57
C PRO A 27 -11.80 15.68 7.95
N ILE A 28 -11.51 15.86 9.24
CA ILE A 28 -10.35 16.62 9.73
C ILE A 28 -9.21 15.67 10.09
N HIS A 29 -9.53 14.48 10.59
CA HIS A 29 -8.53 13.49 11.01
C HIS A 29 -8.61 12.18 10.21
N PRO A 30 -7.52 11.74 9.56
CA PRO A 30 -7.51 10.45 8.88
C PRO A 30 -7.66 9.28 9.86
N CYS A 31 -8.27 8.20 9.38
CA CYS A 31 -8.42 6.97 10.14
C CYS A 31 -7.08 6.24 10.26
N ILE A 32 -6.38 6.04 9.15
CA ILE A 32 -5.10 5.33 9.11
C ILE A 32 -4.21 5.90 8.00
N LEU A 33 -2.90 5.69 8.13
CA LEU A 33 -1.89 6.05 7.13
C LEU A 33 -1.21 4.76 6.65
N LEU A 34 -1.22 4.48 5.36
CA LEU A 34 -0.49 3.34 4.79
C LEU A 34 0.86 3.82 4.27
N GLU A 35 1.94 3.31 4.84
CA GLU A 35 3.29 3.64 4.41
C GLU A 35 3.72 2.73 3.25
N ALA A 36 4.34 3.30 2.23
CA ALA A 36 4.81 2.62 1.04
C ALA A 36 6.33 2.82 0.88
N PRO A 37 7.04 1.85 0.26
CA PRO A 37 8.48 1.96 0.00
C PRO A 37 8.81 2.96 -1.11
N ALA A 38 7.84 3.31 -1.96
CA ALA A 38 7.96 4.27 -3.04
C ALA A 38 6.59 4.88 -3.38
N ASP A 39 6.56 5.93 -4.20
CA ASP A 39 5.32 6.62 -4.58
C ASP A 39 4.31 5.63 -5.20
N VAL A 40 3.08 5.63 -4.68
CA VAL A 40 2.02 4.70 -5.10
C VAL A 40 1.17 5.36 -6.18
N TYR A 41 1.06 4.71 -7.34
CA TYR A 41 0.29 5.20 -8.48
C TYR A 41 -1.09 4.57 -8.58
N CYS A 42 -1.25 3.35 -8.10
CA CYS A 42 -2.54 2.68 -8.04
C CYS A 42 -2.64 1.81 -6.79
N PHE A 43 -3.84 1.65 -6.26
CA PHE A 43 -4.12 0.71 -5.18
C PHE A 43 -5.55 0.17 -5.29
N LYS A 44 -5.79 -1.00 -4.71
CA LYS A 44 -7.09 -1.70 -4.71
C LYS A 44 -7.30 -2.47 -3.42
N PHE A 45 -8.46 -2.26 -2.80
CA PHE A 45 -8.98 -3.16 -1.77
C PHE A 45 -9.26 -4.54 -2.36
N ASN A 46 -8.95 -5.58 -1.60
CA ASN A 46 -9.29 -6.94 -1.99
C ASN A 46 -10.83 -7.11 -1.93
N PRO A 47 -11.47 -7.60 -3.00
CA PRO A 47 -12.93 -7.71 -3.08
C PRO A 47 -13.52 -8.76 -2.13
N ILE A 48 -12.74 -9.74 -1.67
CA ILE A 48 -13.18 -10.81 -0.75
C ILE A 48 -12.85 -10.43 0.70
N ASN A 49 -11.68 -9.84 0.93
CA ASN A 49 -11.26 -9.40 2.26
C ASN A 49 -10.81 -7.93 2.21
N PRO A 50 -11.71 -6.96 2.45
CA PRO A 50 -11.38 -5.53 2.38
C PRO A 50 -10.30 -5.07 3.36
N ASN A 51 -9.92 -5.89 4.35
CA ASN A 51 -8.80 -5.55 5.24
C ASN A 51 -7.43 -5.69 4.53
N LEU A 52 -7.39 -6.33 3.36
CA LEU A 52 -6.19 -6.43 2.55
C LEU A 52 -6.24 -5.42 1.41
N ILE A 53 -5.17 -4.64 1.28
CA ILE A 53 -5.02 -3.62 0.23
C ILE A 53 -3.77 -3.94 -0.56
N ALA A 54 -3.85 -3.90 -1.89
CA ALA A 54 -2.70 -3.98 -2.76
C ALA A 54 -2.39 -2.61 -3.36
N GLY A 55 -1.12 -2.26 -3.49
CA GLY A 55 -0.64 -1.03 -4.10
C GLY A 55 0.47 -1.29 -5.10
N GLY A 56 0.57 -0.40 -6.09
CA GLY A 56 1.52 -0.45 -7.18
C GLY A 56 2.37 0.82 -7.18
N CYS A 57 3.68 0.65 -7.07
CA CYS A 57 4.63 1.74 -6.91
C CYS A 57 5.20 2.21 -8.25
N ILE A 58 5.75 3.43 -8.25
CA ILE A 58 6.42 4.07 -9.40
C ILE A 58 7.61 3.25 -9.92
N ASN A 59 8.27 2.52 -9.03
CA ASN A 59 9.43 1.68 -9.36
C ASN A 59 9.04 0.26 -9.82
N GLY A 60 7.75 -0.01 -10.01
CA GLY A 60 7.24 -1.31 -10.46
C GLY A 60 7.04 -2.35 -9.36
N GLN A 61 7.30 -2.01 -8.10
CA GLN A 61 6.98 -2.89 -6.97
C GLN A 61 5.48 -2.96 -6.71
N ILE A 62 5.05 -4.13 -6.26
CA ILE A 62 3.71 -4.36 -5.71
C ILE A 62 3.84 -4.51 -4.20
N VAL A 63 2.97 -3.84 -3.46
CA VAL A 63 2.93 -3.84 -1.99
C VAL A 63 1.57 -4.32 -1.50
N ILE A 64 1.56 -4.98 -0.34
CA ILE A 64 0.34 -5.43 0.33
C ILE A 64 0.32 -4.86 1.74
N TRP A 65 -0.81 -4.27 2.13
CA TRP A 65 -1.11 -3.87 3.50
C TRP A 65 -2.20 -4.76 4.09
N ASP A 66 -2.11 -4.98 5.40
CA ASP A 66 -3.11 -5.65 6.21
C ASP A 66 -3.55 -4.68 7.30
N ILE A 67 -4.82 -4.27 7.27
CA ILE A 67 -5.38 -3.26 8.18
C ILE A 67 -6.27 -3.89 9.25
N ASN A 68 -6.22 -5.22 9.41
CA ASN A 68 -7.14 -5.95 10.31
C ASN A 68 -7.06 -5.46 11.76
N GLU A 69 -5.85 -5.12 12.24
CA GLU A 69 -5.61 -4.58 13.59
C GLU A 69 -6.25 -3.19 13.82
N HIS A 70 -6.59 -2.49 12.74
CA HIS A 70 -7.16 -1.13 12.80
C HIS A 70 -8.60 -1.06 12.27
N LYS A 71 -9.26 -2.21 12.09
CA LYS A 71 -10.62 -2.30 11.55
C LYS A 71 -11.62 -1.45 12.34
N GLU A 72 -11.49 -1.44 13.67
CA GLU A 72 -12.37 -0.65 14.54
C GLU A 72 -12.27 0.85 14.24
N ARG A 73 -11.07 1.37 13.94
CA ARG A 73 -10.86 2.79 13.63
C ARG A 73 -11.42 3.19 12.27
N LEU A 74 -11.54 2.23 11.34
CA LEU A 74 -12.19 2.45 10.04
C LEU A 74 -13.72 2.48 10.13
N VAL A 75 -14.29 1.79 11.13
CA VAL A 75 -15.73 1.67 11.34
C VAL A 75 -16.26 2.68 12.37
N GLN A 76 -15.39 3.37 13.11
CA GLN A 76 -15.79 4.29 14.18
C GLN A 76 -16.77 5.38 13.68
N GLU A 77 -18.06 5.15 13.93
CA GLU A 77 -19.16 6.11 13.71
C GLU A 77 -19.20 7.21 14.77
N LYS A 78 -18.52 7.00 15.90
CA LYS A 78 -18.45 7.93 17.02
C LYS A 78 -16.99 8.28 17.23
N ALA A 79 -16.63 9.49 16.80
CA ALA A 79 -15.35 10.12 17.08
C ALA A 79 -14.91 9.78 18.51
N GLN A 80 -13.74 9.15 18.64
CA GLN A 80 -13.07 9.04 19.93
C GLN A 80 -12.64 10.43 20.39
N SER A 81 -13.61 11.21 20.86
CA SER A 81 -13.40 12.31 21.79
C SER A 81 -13.14 11.76 23.18
N LYS A 82 -12.20 10.80 23.33
CA LYS A 82 -11.63 10.52 24.66
C LYS A 82 -10.59 11.60 24.91
N LYS A 83 -11.09 12.75 25.36
CA LYS A 83 -10.34 13.91 25.83
C LYS A 83 -9.37 13.48 26.94
N LYS A 84 -8.10 13.25 26.60
CA LYS A 84 -7.02 13.36 27.59
C LYS A 84 -6.62 14.83 27.65
N THR A 85 -7.08 15.51 28.69
CA THR A 85 -6.61 16.86 29.02
C THR A 85 -5.16 16.75 29.49
N SER A 86 -4.21 17.15 28.65
CA SER A 86 -2.89 17.54 29.12
C SER A 86 -3.02 18.80 29.97
N LEU A 87 -2.26 18.89 31.06
CA LEU A 87 -2.23 20.02 31.99
C LEU A 87 -1.71 21.33 31.36
N PHE A 88 -1.23 21.27 30.12
CA PHE A 88 -0.88 22.41 29.28
C PHE A 88 -1.71 22.33 27.99
N GLY A 89 -2.49 23.38 27.73
CA GLY A 89 -3.63 23.41 26.79
C GLY A 89 -3.37 23.25 25.30
N GLU A 90 -2.49 22.34 24.88
CA GLU A 90 -2.45 21.84 23.50
C GLU A 90 -3.25 20.54 23.38
N LYS A 91 -4.32 20.58 22.58
CA LYS A 91 -5.10 19.40 22.21
C LYS A 91 -4.29 18.54 21.24
N VAL A 92 -3.39 17.71 21.75
CA VAL A 92 -2.79 16.64 20.93
C VAL A 92 -3.80 15.52 20.85
N GLY A 93 -4.54 15.46 19.74
CA GLY A 93 -5.41 14.32 19.40
C GLY A 93 -4.58 13.03 19.31
N PRO A 94 -5.22 11.84 19.38
CA PRO A 94 -4.50 10.59 19.20
C PRO A 94 -3.82 10.56 17.83
N GLU A 95 -2.50 10.35 17.80
CA GLU A 95 -1.73 10.26 16.55
C GLU A 95 -2.36 9.22 15.62
N THR A 96 -2.45 9.55 14.33
CA THR A 96 -3.05 8.63 13.35
C THR A 96 -2.07 7.48 13.12
N PRO A 97 -2.49 6.22 13.30
CA PRO A 97 -1.60 5.09 13.18
C PRO A 97 -1.06 4.94 11.76
N ILE A 98 0.23 4.62 11.66
CA ILE A 98 0.93 4.34 10.41
C ILE A 98 1.11 2.82 10.28
N ILE A 99 0.61 2.27 9.18
CA ILE A 99 0.65 0.86 8.85
C ILE A 99 1.71 0.63 7.78
N MET A 100 2.77 -0.09 8.15
CA MET A 100 3.78 -0.55 7.21
C MET A 100 3.23 -1.63 6.28
N TRP A 101 3.78 -1.75 5.08
CA TRP A 101 3.44 -2.87 4.20
C TRP A 101 3.78 -4.20 4.88
N LYS A 102 2.90 -5.19 4.71
CA LYS A 102 3.09 -6.57 5.20
C LYS A 102 3.91 -7.40 4.22
N ALA A 103 3.83 -7.09 2.93
CA ALA A 103 4.62 -7.72 1.90
C ALA A 103 4.93 -6.74 0.76
N VAL A 104 6.08 -6.95 0.11
CA VAL A 104 6.50 -6.21 -1.08
C VAL A 104 7.14 -7.17 -2.08
N SER A 105 6.92 -6.96 -3.38
CA SER A 105 7.56 -7.73 -4.44
C SER A 105 9.05 -7.42 -4.56
N SER A 106 9.84 -8.40 -5.02
CA SER A 106 11.27 -8.20 -5.33
C SER A 106 11.46 -7.06 -6.34
N ILE A 107 12.49 -6.26 -6.10
CA ILE A 107 12.90 -5.15 -6.98
C ILE A 107 13.64 -5.72 -8.20
N GLU A 108 14.49 -6.72 -7.97
CA GLU A 108 15.36 -7.31 -8.99
C GLU A 108 14.57 -8.09 -10.03
N ASN A 109 13.55 -8.82 -9.56
CA ASN A 109 12.74 -9.71 -10.39
C ASN A 109 11.35 -9.12 -10.71
N GLY A 110 11.11 -7.87 -10.33
CA GLY A 110 9.83 -7.18 -10.48
C GLY A 110 9.70 -6.42 -11.80
N HIS A 111 8.59 -5.67 -11.92
CA HIS A 111 8.45 -4.70 -12.99
C HIS A 111 9.46 -3.57 -12.78
N LYS A 112 10.00 -3.02 -13.87
CA LYS A 112 10.93 -1.88 -13.83
C LYS A 112 10.25 -0.53 -14.11
N ALA A 113 9.01 -0.57 -14.56
CA ALA A 113 8.20 0.59 -14.88
C ALA A 113 7.07 0.74 -13.86
N ALA A 114 6.53 1.95 -13.75
CA ALA A 114 5.44 2.26 -12.83
C ALA A 114 4.24 1.33 -13.03
N VAL A 115 3.70 0.82 -11.93
CA VAL A 115 2.48 0.00 -11.98
C VAL A 115 1.29 0.93 -12.21
N THR A 116 0.73 0.87 -13.42
CA THR A 116 -0.41 1.72 -13.82
C THR A 116 -1.76 1.14 -13.40
N GLN A 117 -1.86 -0.18 -13.29
CA GLN A 117 -3.12 -0.87 -12.99
C GLN A 117 -2.89 -2.11 -12.13
N LEU A 118 -3.81 -2.33 -11.19
CA LEU A 118 -3.87 -3.51 -10.33
C LEU A 118 -5.26 -4.12 -10.36
N GLU A 119 -5.31 -5.45 -10.36
CA GLU A 119 -6.55 -6.20 -10.30
C GLU A 119 -6.39 -7.48 -9.45
N TRP A 120 -7.32 -7.67 -8.51
CA TRP A 120 -7.43 -8.90 -7.75
C TRP A 120 -8.08 -9.99 -8.59
N VAL A 121 -7.37 -11.10 -8.78
CA VAL A 121 -7.87 -12.23 -9.57
C VAL A 121 -8.52 -13.25 -8.63
N PRO A 122 -9.75 -13.73 -8.93
CA PRO A 122 -10.42 -14.75 -8.11
C PRO A 122 -9.60 -16.04 -7.97
N ALA A 123 -9.84 -16.75 -6.86
CA ALA A 123 -9.19 -18.02 -6.61
C ALA A 123 -9.40 -19.00 -7.79
N GLY A 124 -8.31 -19.65 -8.23
CA GLY A 124 -8.34 -20.60 -9.33
C GLY A 124 -8.16 -19.99 -10.72
N LEU A 125 -7.97 -18.68 -10.84
CA LEU A 125 -7.51 -18.02 -12.06
C LEU A 125 -6.09 -17.47 -11.88
N GLN A 126 -5.32 -17.46 -12.96
CA GLN A 126 -4.01 -16.82 -13.03
C GLN A 126 -3.99 -15.89 -14.25
N ALA A 127 -3.51 -14.67 -14.06
CA ALA A 127 -3.19 -13.78 -15.17
C ALA A 127 -1.88 -14.23 -15.82
N THR A 128 -1.89 -14.39 -17.14
CA THR A 128 -0.67 -14.58 -17.91
C THR A 128 0.03 -13.24 -18.13
N LYS A 129 1.29 -13.29 -18.58
CA LYS A 129 2.06 -12.09 -18.97
C LYS A 129 1.37 -11.18 -19.99
N ASN A 130 0.44 -11.74 -20.78
CA ASN A 130 -0.32 -11.02 -21.80
C ASN A 130 -1.68 -10.49 -21.26
N GLY A 131 -1.91 -10.55 -19.95
CA GLY A 131 -3.18 -10.16 -19.34
C GLY A 131 -4.33 -11.17 -19.49
N VAL A 132 -4.13 -12.27 -20.24
CA VAL A 132 -5.17 -13.30 -20.41
C VAL A 132 -5.32 -14.10 -19.12
N ARG A 133 -6.54 -14.22 -18.61
CA ARG A 133 -6.88 -15.06 -17.45
C ARG A 133 -7.02 -16.52 -17.87
N LYS A 134 -6.27 -17.40 -17.20
CA LYS A 134 -6.37 -18.85 -17.40
C LYS A 134 -6.73 -19.54 -16.09
N LYS A 135 -7.56 -20.59 -16.16
CA LYS A 135 -7.82 -21.47 -15.00
C LYS A 135 -6.54 -22.15 -14.56
N ARG A 136 -6.25 -22.08 -13.26
CA ARG A 136 -5.13 -22.74 -12.63
C ARG A 136 -5.40 -24.25 -12.62
N ARG A 137 -4.73 -24.99 -13.51
CA ARG A 137 -4.68 -26.46 -13.45
C ARG A 137 -3.84 -26.86 -12.24
N THR A 138 -4.44 -27.03 -11.07
CA THR A 138 -3.74 -27.57 -9.88
C THR A 138 -3.36 -29.04 -10.15
N LYS A 139 -2.18 -29.54 -9.75
CA LYS A 139 -1.71 -29.67 -8.35
C LYS A 139 -0.23 -29.30 -8.19
N ASN A 140 0.07 -28.66 -7.07
CA ASN A 140 1.39 -28.52 -6.44
C ASN A 140 2.59 -28.27 -7.38
N ARG A 141 2.91 -26.99 -7.58
CA ARG A 141 4.29 -26.47 -7.59
C ARG A 141 4.23 -24.94 -7.65
N PHE A 142 4.84 -24.26 -6.67
CA PHE A 142 5.20 -22.85 -6.81
C PHE A 142 6.28 -22.77 -7.89
N ASN A 143 5.88 -22.44 -9.11
CA ASN A 143 6.81 -22.21 -10.22
C ASN A 143 6.69 -20.75 -10.67
N PHE A 144 7.71 -19.96 -10.35
CA PHE A 144 7.96 -18.70 -11.04
C PHE A 144 8.71 -19.03 -12.34
N SER A 145 8.00 -19.01 -13.48
CA SER A 145 8.65 -19.21 -14.78
C SER A 145 9.20 -17.89 -15.31
N ARG A 146 10.53 -17.85 -15.45
CA ARG A 146 11.35 -16.88 -16.17
C ARG A 146 10.92 -16.80 -17.64
N LEU A 147 10.77 -15.59 -18.17
CA LEU A 147 10.85 -15.34 -19.60
C LEU A 147 12.15 -14.61 -19.89
N GLN A 148 13.13 -15.37 -20.36
CA GLN A 148 14.14 -14.82 -21.23
C GLN A 148 13.58 -14.82 -22.66
N GLN A 149 13.86 -13.73 -23.37
CA GLN A 149 14.18 -13.66 -24.80
C GLN A 149 14.62 -12.21 -25.03
N THR A 150 15.92 -11.91 -25.21
CA THR A 150 16.68 -11.95 -26.48
C THR A 150 15.94 -11.25 -27.61
N ALA A 151 16.31 -10.00 -27.89
CA ALA A 151 17.13 -9.62 -29.05
C ALA A 151 17.99 -8.43 -28.60
#